data_AF-A0A7C3D557-F1
#
_entry.id   AF-A0A7C3D557-F1
#
_cell.length_a   1.000
_cell.length_b   1.000
_cell.length_c   1.000
_cell.angle_alpha   90.00
_cell.angle_beta   90.00
_cell.angle_gamma   90.00
#
_symmetry.space_group_name_H-M   'P 1'
#
loop_
_entity.id
_entity.type
_entity.pdbx_description
1 polymer ?
#
loop_
_entity_poly.entity_id
_entity_poly.type
_entity_poly.pdbx_seq_one_letter_code
_entity_poly.pdbx_strand_id
1 'polypeptide(L)'
;MVKMKKNTAQQKYSWLPPPPIDIKAPYSLGNYDYSKINSIIARKYINRTANLKRAWSRICTHFPETTETDEKLSFLEFSTAHGAMLEIWQAMGHTAEGTDYCVPKEFRKKYRPLAGPGSLFDNKHSNPIEPEIDGWIYQPIIESIGCKVHLFNAAVLPYQFEDKSFDYVCCYQAIEAYARPADWG
;
A
#
# COMPACT_ATOMS: atom_id res chain seq x y z
N MET A 1 -40.42 3.27 16.89
CA MET A 1 -40.07 3.61 15.49
C MET A 1 -38.54 3.56 15.36
N VAL A 2 -37.97 2.49 14.80
CA VAL A 2 -36.52 2.33 14.67
C VAL A 2 -36.04 3.18 13.50
N LYS A 3 -35.20 4.20 13.79
CA LYS A 3 -34.56 5.02 12.76
C LYS A 3 -33.56 4.15 11.99
N MET A 4 -33.97 3.63 10.83
CA MET A 4 -33.02 3.07 9.86
C MET A 4 -32.06 4.18 9.43
N LYS A 5 -30.84 4.19 9.97
CA LYS A 5 -29.72 4.90 9.35
C LYS A 5 -29.47 4.22 8.00
N LYS A 6 -30.01 4.79 6.92
CA LYS A 6 -29.71 4.34 5.56
C LYS A 6 -28.21 4.43 5.36
N ASN A 7 -27.61 3.27 5.09
CA ASN A 7 -26.18 3.04 4.94
C ASN A 7 -25.73 3.62 3.58
N THR A 8 -25.68 4.95 3.46
CA THR A 8 -25.35 5.68 2.21
C THR A 8 -24.01 5.26 1.60
N ALA A 9 -23.06 4.82 2.43
CA ALA A 9 -21.77 4.30 1.97
C ALA A 9 -21.89 2.99 1.16
N GLN A 10 -22.92 2.17 1.41
CA GLN A 10 -23.11 0.87 0.76
C GLN A 10 -23.82 1.00 -0.60
N GLN A 11 -24.63 2.04 -0.78
CA GLN A 11 -25.28 2.37 -2.05
C GLN A 11 -24.36 3.09 -3.04
N LYS A 12 -23.34 3.81 -2.56
CA LYS A 12 -22.45 4.64 -3.40
C LYS A 12 -21.68 3.87 -4.48
N TYR A 13 -21.56 2.55 -4.34
CA TYR A 13 -20.75 1.71 -5.22
C TYR A 13 -21.52 0.51 -5.79
N SER A 14 -22.85 0.51 -5.71
CA SER A 14 -23.66 -0.61 -6.21
C SER A 14 -23.66 -0.76 -7.73
N TRP A 15 -23.22 0.27 -8.45
CA TRP A 15 -23.06 0.24 -9.91
C TRP A 15 -21.68 -0.24 -10.37
N LEU A 16 -20.73 -0.47 -9.45
CA LEU A 16 -19.40 -0.95 -9.84
C LEU A 16 -19.49 -2.42 -10.27
N PRO A 17 -18.73 -2.83 -11.31
CA PRO A 17 -18.60 -4.24 -11.64
C PRO A 17 -18.04 -5.03 -10.45
N PRO A 18 -18.24 -6.37 -10.40
CA PRO A 18 -17.61 -7.20 -9.39
C PRO A 18 -16.08 -7.12 -9.53
N PRO A 19 -15.31 -7.09 -8.42
CA PRO A 19 -13.86 -7.11 -8.49
C PRO A 19 -13.36 -8.44 -9.08
N PRO A 20 -12.21 -8.45 -9.77
CA PRO A 20 -11.65 -9.63 -10.44
C PRO A 20 -11.08 -10.69 -9.47
N ILE A 21 -11.10 -10.41 -8.15
CA ILE A 21 -10.54 -11.27 -7.10
C ILE A 21 -11.47 -11.41 -5.91
N ASP A 22 -11.27 -12.48 -5.14
CA ASP A 22 -11.91 -12.62 -3.84
C ASP A 22 -11.33 -11.61 -2.84
N ILE A 23 -12.06 -10.52 -2.65
CA ILE A 23 -11.72 -9.46 -1.70
C ILE A 23 -11.92 -9.87 -0.23
N LYS A 24 -12.58 -11.00 0.06
CA LYS A 24 -12.83 -11.46 1.44
C LYS A 24 -11.70 -12.33 1.99
N ALA A 25 -10.88 -12.92 1.12
CA ALA A 25 -9.73 -13.70 1.54
C ALA A 25 -8.73 -12.80 2.33
N PRO A 26 -8.22 -13.26 3.49
CA PRO A 26 -7.15 -12.56 4.20
C PRO A 26 -5.82 -12.65 3.43
N TYR A 27 -4.83 -11.84 3.82
CA TYR A 27 -3.47 -12.00 3.29
C TYR A 27 -2.89 -13.37 3.65
N SER A 28 -2.25 -14.03 2.69
CA SER A 28 -1.49 -15.25 2.91
C SER A 28 -0.05 -14.90 3.31
N LEU A 29 0.13 -14.47 4.56
CA LEU A 29 1.41 -13.94 5.05
C LEU A 29 2.53 -14.99 5.19
N GLY A 30 2.37 -16.20 4.63
CA GLY A 30 3.39 -17.24 4.60
C GLY A 30 4.01 -17.52 5.98
N ASN A 31 5.33 -17.36 6.06
CA ASN A 31 6.12 -17.59 7.29
C ASN A 31 6.17 -16.38 8.23
N TYR A 32 5.50 -15.27 7.88
CA TYR A 32 5.49 -14.09 8.74
C TYR A 32 4.48 -14.25 9.88
N ASP A 33 4.94 -13.99 11.10
CA ASP A 33 4.10 -14.01 12.29
C ASP A 33 3.11 -12.84 12.28
N TYR A 34 1.82 -13.16 12.18
CA TYR A 34 0.73 -12.18 12.18
C TYR A 34 0.76 -11.26 13.40
N SER A 35 1.12 -11.78 14.58
CA SER A 35 1.18 -10.98 15.81
C SER A 35 2.26 -9.91 15.74
N LYS A 36 3.42 -10.24 15.17
CA LYS A 36 4.51 -9.29 14.92
C LYS A 36 4.07 -8.24 13.91
N ILE A 37 3.53 -8.65 12.76
CA ILE A 37 3.03 -7.73 11.72
C ILE A 37 1.99 -6.75 12.29
N ASN A 38 1.01 -7.26 13.03
CA ASN A 38 -0.05 -6.45 13.61
C ASN A 38 0.44 -5.48 14.70
N SER A 39 1.63 -5.71 15.27
CA SER A 39 2.26 -4.77 16.21
C SER A 39 3.03 -3.63 15.53
N ILE A 40 3.50 -3.83 14.30
CA ILE A 40 4.31 -2.84 13.55
C ILE A 40 3.51 -2.08 12.47
N ILE A 41 2.55 -2.73 11.81
CA ILE A 41 1.72 -2.15 10.76
C ILE A 41 0.38 -1.72 11.35
N ALA A 42 -0.01 -0.46 11.12
CA ALA A 42 -1.33 0.01 11.57
C ALA A 42 -2.46 -0.84 10.97
N ARG A 43 -3.45 -1.21 11.80
CA ARG A 43 -4.56 -2.13 11.46
C ARG A 43 -5.27 -1.84 10.13
N LYS A 44 -5.31 -0.57 9.72
CA LYS A 44 -5.92 -0.15 8.45
C LYS A 44 -5.21 -0.72 7.21
N TYR A 45 -3.90 -0.98 7.28
CA TYR A 45 -3.11 -1.51 6.16
C TYR A 45 -3.13 -3.04 6.08
N ILE A 46 -3.33 -3.75 7.20
CA ILE A 46 -3.48 -5.22 7.20
C ILE A 46 -4.92 -5.68 6.87
N ASN A 47 -5.88 -4.75 6.76
CA ASN A 47 -7.25 -5.07 6.40
C ASN A 47 -7.42 -5.17 4.87
N ARG A 48 -6.99 -6.32 4.31
CA ARG A 48 -7.04 -6.61 2.86
C ARG A 48 -8.41 -6.29 2.26
N THR A 49 -9.50 -6.77 2.84
CA THR A 49 -10.86 -6.52 2.33
C THR A 49 -11.19 -5.04 2.21
N ALA A 50 -10.89 -4.24 3.23
CA ALA A 50 -11.15 -2.80 3.18
C ALA A 50 -10.25 -2.11 2.15
N ASN A 51 -8.99 -2.55 2.02
CA ASN A 51 -8.04 -1.99 1.07
C ASN A 51 -8.45 -2.30 -0.37
N LEU A 52 -8.76 -3.55 -0.67
CA LEU A 52 -9.20 -3.99 -1.99
C LEU A 52 -10.52 -3.34 -2.42
N LYS A 53 -11.47 -3.16 -1.50
CA LYS A 53 -12.70 -2.40 -1.81
C LYS A 53 -12.40 -0.97 -2.22
N ARG A 54 -11.53 -0.28 -1.47
CA ARG A 54 -11.14 1.10 -1.79
C ARG A 54 -10.34 1.18 -3.10
N ALA A 55 -9.41 0.25 -3.31
CA ALA A 55 -8.61 0.15 -4.51
C ALA A 55 -9.50 -0.09 -5.74
N TRP A 56 -10.44 -1.03 -5.64
CA TRP A 56 -11.39 -1.30 -6.73
C TRP A 56 -12.24 -0.10 -7.09
N SER A 57 -12.78 0.59 -6.08
CA SER A 57 -13.52 1.84 -6.34
C SER A 57 -12.66 2.90 -7.02
N ARG A 58 -11.37 3.02 -6.68
CA ARG A 58 -10.45 3.96 -7.35
C ARG A 58 -10.20 3.54 -8.79
N ILE A 59 -9.93 2.27 -9.05
CA ILE A 59 -9.69 1.73 -10.39
C ILE A 59 -10.90 1.99 -11.28
N CYS A 60 -12.10 1.57 -10.88
CA CYS A 60 -13.29 1.81 -11.69
C CYS A 60 -13.66 3.29 -11.89
N THR A 61 -13.23 4.19 -10.99
CA THR A 61 -13.57 5.61 -11.09
C THR A 61 -12.55 6.40 -11.91
N HIS A 62 -11.25 6.08 -11.77
CA HIS A 62 -10.17 6.88 -12.34
C HIS A 62 -9.44 6.19 -13.50
N PHE A 63 -9.61 4.87 -13.65
CA PHE A 63 -9.05 4.06 -14.73
C PHE A 63 -10.13 3.10 -15.31
N PRO A 64 -11.37 3.54 -15.57
CA PRO A 64 -12.43 2.65 -16.04
C PRO A 64 -12.06 1.88 -17.31
N GLU A 65 -11.31 2.50 -18.22
CA GLU A 65 -10.82 1.92 -19.47
C GLU A 65 -9.93 0.68 -19.26
N THR A 66 -9.28 0.56 -18.10
CA THR A 66 -8.44 -0.59 -17.79
C THR A 66 -9.24 -1.79 -17.33
N THR A 67 -10.54 -1.63 -17.05
CA THR A 67 -11.40 -2.71 -16.52
C THR A 67 -12.11 -3.52 -17.60
N GLU A 68 -12.14 -3.02 -18.83
CA GLU A 68 -12.87 -3.62 -19.97
C GLU A 68 -11.95 -3.94 -21.16
N THR A 69 -10.64 -3.74 -21.02
CA THR A 69 -9.67 -4.00 -22.10
C THR A 69 -9.13 -5.43 -22.07
N ASP A 70 -8.94 -6.01 -23.25
CA ASP A 70 -8.21 -7.26 -23.44
C ASP A 70 -6.69 -7.04 -23.54
N GLU A 71 -6.25 -5.78 -23.67
CA GLU A 71 -4.83 -5.45 -23.79
C GLU A 71 -4.12 -5.58 -22.43
N LYS A 72 -2.93 -6.19 -22.47
CA LYS A 72 -2.07 -6.29 -21.29
C LYS A 72 -1.33 -4.97 -21.08
N LEU A 73 -1.86 -4.15 -20.18
CA LEU A 73 -1.29 -2.87 -19.79
C LEU A 73 -0.18 -2.99 -18.73
N SER A 74 0.57 -1.91 -18.57
CA SER A 74 1.65 -1.73 -17.61
C SER A 74 1.42 -0.53 -16.69
N PHE A 75 1.56 -0.74 -15.39
CA PHE A 75 1.26 0.26 -14.35
C PHE A 75 2.45 0.52 -13.45
N LEU A 76 2.65 1.79 -13.10
CA LEU A 76 3.52 2.24 -12.03
C LEU A 76 2.71 3.04 -10.98
N GLU A 77 2.64 2.53 -9.75
CA GLU A 77 2.05 3.26 -8.61
C GLU A 77 3.14 3.84 -7.71
N PHE A 78 3.05 5.13 -7.45
CA PHE A 78 3.92 5.82 -6.49
C PHE A 78 3.35 5.77 -5.08
N SER A 79 4.20 5.46 -4.09
CA SER A 79 3.84 5.25 -2.67
C SER A 79 2.71 4.24 -2.46
N THR A 80 2.94 3.04 -2.97
CA THR A 80 2.00 1.91 -2.98
C THR A 80 1.61 1.40 -1.59
N ALA A 81 2.46 1.54 -0.58
CA ALA A 81 2.24 1.00 0.77
C ALA A 81 1.86 -0.49 0.77
N HIS A 82 0.56 -0.81 0.94
CA HIS A 82 0.05 -2.18 1.05
C HIS A 82 -0.25 -2.87 -0.30
N GLY A 83 -0.08 -2.22 -1.45
CA GLY A 83 -0.15 -2.93 -2.75
C GLY A 83 -1.53 -3.27 -3.30
N ALA A 84 -2.61 -2.67 -2.78
CA ALA A 84 -3.96 -3.17 -3.10
C ALA A 84 -4.39 -2.86 -4.55
N MET A 85 -3.90 -1.77 -5.15
CA MET A 85 -4.18 -1.52 -6.57
C MET A 85 -3.35 -2.44 -7.46
N LEU A 86 -2.08 -2.66 -7.12
CA LEU A 86 -1.20 -3.63 -7.79
C LEU A 86 -1.82 -5.02 -7.82
N GLU A 87 -2.32 -5.50 -6.67
CA GLU A 87 -2.96 -6.81 -6.55
C GLU A 87 -4.15 -6.97 -7.49
N ILE A 88 -4.97 -5.92 -7.62
CA ILE A 88 -6.13 -5.94 -8.52
C ILE A 88 -5.68 -5.92 -9.98
N TRP A 89 -4.75 -5.04 -10.37
CA TRP A 89 -4.27 -4.97 -11.75
C TRP A 89 -3.61 -6.27 -12.20
N GLN A 90 -2.80 -6.91 -11.34
CA GLN A 90 -2.22 -8.22 -11.63
C GLN A 90 -3.30 -9.29 -11.84
N ALA A 91 -4.36 -9.25 -11.05
CA ALA A 91 -5.47 -10.18 -11.22
C ALA A 91 -6.34 -9.93 -12.46
N MET A 92 -6.34 -8.70 -13.00
CA MET A 92 -6.88 -8.41 -14.33
C MET A 92 -5.94 -8.82 -15.47
N GLY A 93 -4.76 -9.38 -15.15
CA GLY A 93 -3.78 -9.84 -16.12
C GLY A 93 -2.75 -8.78 -16.54
N HIS A 94 -2.81 -7.57 -15.99
CA HIS A 94 -1.85 -6.51 -16.28
C HIS A 94 -0.49 -6.73 -15.58
N THR A 95 0.53 -6.00 -16.02
CA THR A 95 1.77 -5.84 -15.25
C THR A 95 1.66 -4.61 -14.36
N ALA A 96 1.97 -4.74 -13.07
CA ALA A 96 1.89 -3.63 -12.13
C ALA A 96 3.07 -3.64 -11.18
N GLU A 97 3.73 -2.49 -11.08
CA GLU A 97 4.88 -2.24 -10.21
C GLU A 97 4.57 -1.05 -9.30
N GLY A 98 5.08 -1.09 -8.07
CA GLY A 98 4.95 0.00 -7.12
C GLY A 98 6.28 0.64 -6.77
N THR A 99 6.22 1.82 -6.18
CA THR A 99 7.32 2.37 -5.41
C THR A 99 6.87 2.67 -3.99
N ASP A 100 7.81 2.59 -3.05
CA ASP A 100 7.59 3.13 -1.72
C ASP A 100 8.90 3.61 -1.12
N TYR A 101 8.82 4.52 -0.16
CA TYR A 101 9.99 5.00 0.55
C TYR A 101 10.20 4.16 1.80
N CYS A 102 11.29 3.40 1.81
CA CYS A 102 11.82 2.86 3.06
C CYS A 102 12.22 4.06 3.93
N VAL A 103 11.66 4.19 5.14
CA VAL A 103 12.12 5.21 6.08
C VAL A 103 13.29 4.60 6.85
N PRO A 104 14.55 5.01 6.59
CA PRO A 104 15.68 4.51 7.37
C PRO A 104 15.45 4.79 8.85
N LYS A 105 15.98 3.94 9.74
CA LYS A 105 15.74 4.01 11.20
C LYS A 105 15.97 5.42 11.76
N GLU A 106 16.94 6.14 11.22
CA GLU A 106 17.34 7.51 11.55
C GLU A 106 16.35 8.60 11.12
N PHE A 107 15.52 8.36 10.10
CA PHE A 107 14.52 9.31 9.58
C PHE A 107 13.08 8.96 9.98
N ARG A 108 12.88 7.95 10.84
CA ARG A 108 11.56 7.64 11.42
C ARG A 108 11.05 8.87 12.14
N LYS A 109 10.02 9.53 11.58
CA LYS A 109 9.27 10.56 12.29
C LYS A 109 8.76 9.95 13.60
N LYS A 110 9.26 10.43 14.73
CA LYS A 110 8.68 10.20 16.05
C LYS A 110 7.29 10.83 16.04
N TYR A 111 6.26 10.06 15.73
CA TYR A 111 4.89 10.46 16.03
C TYR A 111 4.79 10.68 17.55
N ARG A 112 4.17 11.79 17.97
CA ARG A 112 4.01 12.10 19.39
C ARG A 112 3.35 10.92 20.09
N PRO A 113 3.95 10.37 21.16
CA PRO A 113 3.31 9.34 21.95
C PRO A 113 1.96 9.84 22.48
N LEU A 114 0.93 9.00 22.44
CA LEU A 114 -0.18 9.13 23.38
C LEU A 114 0.38 8.89 24.79
N ALA A 115 0.05 9.75 25.75
CA ALA A 115 0.67 9.77 27.06
C ALA A 115 0.26 8.59 27.96
N GLY A 116 1.23 7.72 28.26
CA GLY A 116 1.45 6.99 29.52
C GLY A 116 0.74 5.64 29.77
N PRO A 117 1.16 4.85 30.79
CA PRO A 117 2.52 4.66 31.31
C PRO A 117 2.86 3.16 31.59
N GLY A 118 4.14 2.78 31.58
CA GLY A 118 4.54 1.48 32.13
C GLY A 118 5.91 1.00 31.66
N SER A 119 6.90 1.22 32.52
CA SER A 119 8.29 0.75 32.44
C SER A 119 8.43 -0.70 31.99
N LEU A 120 9.52 -1.04 31.30
CA LEU A 120 10.30 -2.27 31.51
C LEU A 120 11.54 -2.22 30.60
N PHE A 121 12.59 -1.56 31.10
CA PHE A 121 13.99 -1.98 30.92
C PHE A 121 14.07 -3.52 31.14
N ASP A 122 14.94 -4.35 30.58
CA ASP A 122 16.30 -4.24 30.06
C ASP A 122 16.69 -5.62 29.48
N ASN A 123 17.74 -5.64 28.64
CA ASN A 123 18.79 -6.67 28.48
C ASN A 123 19.07 -7.18 27.05
N LYS A 124 20.36 -7.03 26.72
CA LYS A 124 21.06 -7.33 25.45
C LYS A 124 21.43 -8.81 25.36
N HIS A 125 21.33 -9.41 24.17
CA HIS A 125 22.13 -10.61 23.83
C HIS A 125 22.67 -10.53 22.40
N SER A 126 23.99 -10.69 22.31
CA SER A 126 24.82 -10.66 21.11
C SER A 126 24.91 -12.06 20.51
N ASN A 127 24.53 -12.24 19.24
CA ASN A 127 24.94 -13.31 18.34
C ASN A 127 24.77 -12.83 16.88
N PRO A 128 25.58 -13.33 15.91
CA PRO A 128 25.76 -12.69 14.61
C PRO A 128 24.58 -12.97 13.64
N ILE A 129 24.21 -11.94 12.88
CA ILE A 129 23.01 -11.86 12.03
C ILE A 129 23.44 -11.70 10.55
N GLU A 130 22.79 -12.44 9.66
CA GLU A 130 22.83 -12.22 8.20
C GLU A 130 21.86 -11.08 7.79
N PRO A 131 22.14 -10.29 6.75
CA PRO A 131 21.64 -8.91 6.65
C PRO A 131 20.12 -8.77 6.42
N GLU A 132 19.46 -8.09 7.36
CA GLU A 132 18.09 -7.58 7.32
C GLU A 132 18.01 -6.30 6.44
N ILE A 133 17.03 -6.20 5.53
CA ILE A 133 16.73 -4.91 4.85
C ILE A 133 15.83 -4.10 5.77
N ASP A 134 16.45 -3.17 6.49
CA ASP A 134 15.85 -2.40 7.55
C ASP A 134 14.89 -1.32 7.01
N GLY A 135 13.63 -1.28 7.48
CA GLY A 135 12.80 -0.07 7.43
C GLY A 135 11.55 -0.04 6.55
N TRP A 136 11.25 -1.07 5.74
CA TRP A 136 10.01 -1.11 4.97
C TRP A 136 8.94 -2.04 5.57
N ILE A 137 8.06 -1.43 6.37
CA ILE A 137 7.08 -2.16 7.18
C ILE A 137 6.06 -2.97 6.37
N TYR A 138 5.88 -2.70 5.07
CA TYR A 138 4.85 -3.36 4.25
C TYR A 138 5.35 -4.59 3.48
N GLN A 139 6.65 -4.90 3.55
CA GLN A 139 7.25 -6.04 2.84
C GLN A 139 6.45 -7.35 3.00
N PRO A 140 6.01 -7.76 4.21
CA PRO A 140 5.26 -9.01 4.34
C PRO A 140 3.95 -9.04 3.57
N ILE A 141 3.28 -7.88 3.48
CA ILE A 141 2.04 -7.75 2.72
C ILE A 141 2.36 -7.86 1.22
N ILE A 142 3.36 -7.13 0.75
CA ILE A 142 3.71 -7.09 -0.68
C ILE A 142 4.17 -8.45 -1.21
N GLU A 143 5.00 -9.17 -0.44
CA GLU A 143 5.40 -10.52 -0.80
C GLU A 143 4.22 -11.50 -0.79
N SER A 144 3.29 -11.36 0.16
CA SER A 144 2.10 -12.22 0.24
C SER A 144 1.17 -12.11 -0.96
N ILE A 145 1.21 -11.00 -1.68
CA ILE A 145 0.40 -10.73 -2.87
C ILE A 145 1.22 -10.83 -4.16
N GLY A 146 2.50 -11.23 -4.08
CA GLY A 146 3.37 -11.40 -5.26
C GLY A 146 3.65 -10.10 -6.03
N CYS A 147 3.50 -8.94 -5.39
CA CYS A 147 3.66 -7.65 -6.06
C CYS A 147 5.13 -7.20 -6.10
N LYS A 148 5.51 -6.54 -7.20
CA LYS A 148 6.84 -5.95 -7.37
C LYS A 148 6.79 -4.50 -6.89
N VAL A 149 7.61 -4.18 -5.89
CA VAL A 149 7.74 -2.80 -5.38
C VAL A 149 9.21 -2.43 -5.26
N HIS A 150 9.54 -1.24 -5.74
CA HIS A 150 10.86 -0.66 -5.64
C HIS A 150 10.96 0.26 -4.44
N LEU A 151 11.97 0.06 -3.60
CA LEU A 151 12.28 1.00 -2.53
C LEU A 151 13.01 2.19 -3.12
N PHE A 152 12.31 3.31 -3.21
CA PHE A 152 12.67 4.42 -4.05
C PHE A 152 12.21 5.74 -3.43
N ASN A 153 13.10 6.74 -3.37
CA ASN A 153 12.75 8.08 -2.93
C ASN A 153 12.30 8.93 -4.11
N ALA A 154 10.98 9.12 -4.24
CA ALA A 154 10.38 9.92 -5.32
C ALA A 154 10.72 11.42 -5.28
N ALA A 155 11.43 11.90 -4.25
CA ALA A 155 12.00 13.25 -4.26
C ALA A 155 13.31 13.37 -5.05
N VAL A 156 13.95 12.25 -5.40
CA VAL A 156 15.29 12.22 -6.00
C VAL A 156 15.20 11.94 -7.50
N LEU A 157 15.89 12.76 -8.29
CA LEU A 157 15.99 12.65 -9.74
C LEU A 157 17.44 12.32 -10.15
N PRO A 158 17.66 11.59 -11.26
CA PRO A 158 16.64 11.03 -12.15
C PRO A 158 15.93 9.81 -11.56
N TYR A 159 14.70 9.54 -12.00
CA TYR A 159 14.00 8.31 -11.64
C TYR A 159 14.67 7.10 -12.31
N GLN A 160 14.60 5.94 -11.67
CA GLN A 160 15.22 4.69 -12.13
C GLN A 160 14.44 3.95 -13.23
N PHE A 161 13.41 4.59 -13.80
CA PHE A 161 12.53 3.99 -14.80
C PHE A 161 12.88 4.55 -16.18
N GLU A 162 12.81 3.71 -17.20
CA GLU A 162 12.99 4.13 -18.59
C GLU A 162 11.83 5.03 -19.05
N ASP A 163 12.11 5.95 -19.97
CA ASP A 163 11.06 6.82 -20.52
C ASP A 163 9.98 5.98 -21.22
N LYS A 164 8.71 6.30 -20.97
CA LYS A 164 7.54 5.62 -21.54
C LYS A 164 7.50 4.10 -21.31
N SER A 165 8.10 3.60 -20.22
CA SER A 165 8.08 2.17 -19.89
C SER A 165 6.78 1.69 -19.25
N PHE A 166 5.82 2.59 -19.00
CA PHE A 166 4.51 2.28 -18.40
C PHE A 166 3.39 3.00 -19.15
N ASP A 167 2.28 2.30 -19.38
CA ASP A 167 1.06 2.87 -19.97
C ASP A 167 0.36 3.82 -19.00
N TYR A 168 0.38 3.47 -17.70
CA TYR A 168 -0.25 4.25 -16.64
C TYR A 168 0.70 4.51 -15.49
N VAL A 169 0.69 5.75 -15.01
CA VAL A 169 1.39 6.17 -13.79
C VAL A 169 0.39 6.84 -12.86
N CYS A 170 0.39 6.47 -11.58
CA CYS A 170 -0.49 7.09 -10.60
C CYS A 170 0.20 7.32 -9.25
N CYS A 171 -0.32 8.28 -8.49
CA CYS A 171 0.15 8.64 -7.16
C CYS A 171 -1.03 9.09 -6.31
N TYR A 172 -1.37 8.34 -5.25
CA TYR A 172 -2.49 8.67 -4.38
C TYR A 172 -2.01 9.15 -3.01
N GLN A 173 -2.34 10.40 -2.67
CA GLN A 173 -2.13 10.98 -1.32
C GLN A 173 -0.67 10.94 -0.85
N ALA A 174 0.28 11.06 -1.77
CA ALA A 174 1.71 11.01 -1.47
C ALA A 174 2.55 12.09 -2.18
N ILE A 175 1.98 12.83 -3.14
CA ILE A 175 2.74 13.80 -3.93
C ILE A 175 3.29 14.93 -3.05
N GLU A 176 2.56 15.32 -2.01
CA GLU A 176 2.98 16.34 -1.05
C GLU A 176 4.17 15.90 -0.19
N ALA A 177 4.48 14.60 -0.16
CA ALA A 177 5.64 14.06 0.54
C ALA A 177 6.93 14.12 -0.29
N TYR A 178 6.83 14.26 -1.62
CA TYR A 178 7.99 14.19 -2.52
C TYR A 178 8.66 15.54 -2.71
N ALA A 179 7.88 16.59 -2.79
CA ALA A 179 8.37 17.96 -2.86
C ALA A 179 7.41 18.89 -2.13
N ARG A 180 7.97 19.89 -1.45
CA ARG A 180 7.16 21.05 -1.08
C ARG A 180 6.92 21.83 -2.36
N PRO A 181 5.67 22.16 -2.70
CA PRO A 181 5.43 23.06 -3.81
C PRO A 181 6.21 24.35 -3.57
N ALA A 182 6.90 24.84 -4.61
CA ALA A 182 7.35 26.22 -4.59
C ALA A 182 6.11 27.07 -4.31
N ASP A 183 6.18 27.93 -3.30
CA ASP A 183 5.15 28.92 -2.95
C ASP A 183 3.99 28.50 -2.02
N TRP A 184 4.11 27.39 -1.27
CA TRP A 184 3.21 27.15 -0.12
C TRP A 184 3.73 27.88 1.13
N GLY A 185 3.67 29.22 1.08
CA GLY A 185 3.88 30.13 2.21
C GLY A 185 2.66 30.22 3.13
#